data_AF-A0A8S1QEP1-F1
#
_entry.id   AF-A0A8S1QEP1-F1
#
_cell.length_a   1.000
_cell.length_b   1.000
_cell.length_c   1.000
_cell.angle_alpha   90.00
_cell.angle_beta   90.00
_cell.angle_gamma   90.00
#
_symmetry.space_group_name_H-M   'P 1'
#
loop_
_entity.id
_entity.type
_entity.pdbx_description
1 polymer ?
#
loop_
_entity_poly.entity_id
_entity_poly.type
_entity_poly.pdbx_seq_one_letter_code
_entity_poly.pdbx_strand_id
1 'polypeptide(L)'
;MQAIQEDHSNLRTLLEFQYSDLYHKAMTFKNYHIEYTARNKDNPLKYGNNENFIELGMDLIEFYFIEFFTYQNLPNKDHKTFSTYTEIKKQKQVLLSDQNLAEVTIQLGLKDEMHLAINSSKELKNNPKIQAQALKAVIGAQYFDKQKDLNLLRKLLKVLYQYLIKKSLDESMSFVKLENFKGDFKEFMDKHPEYSYKLNYQEFRDTLDANKKKYEYELVINDVIPIKRSGDQKKPVERKVFQDSMLLLKMDQFKQLLDDSIKSQLSQSFTGVSMAFQKSSIIESNIQSEIHNKLYFIERLGQLEQNLKSQNVEKPQNRMDLAKL
;
A
#
# COMPACT_ATOMS: atom_id res chain seq x y z
N MET A 1 24.64 -0.58 -2.66
CA MET A 1 24.76 0.67 -1.88
C MET A 1 25.24 1.87 -2.72
N GLN A 2 26.08 1.69 -3.74
CA GLN A 2 26.53 2.80 -4.61
C GLN A 2 25.41 3.45 -5.47
N ALA A 3 24.43 2.68 -5.98
CA ALA A 3 23.34 3.21 -6.80
C ALA A 3 22.28 4.07 -6.04
N ILE A 4 22.36 4.13 -4.71
CA ILE A 4 21.45 4.95 -3.90
C ILE A 4 22.02 6.36 -3.76
N GLN A 5 23.35 6.52 -3.68
CA GLN A 5 24.00 7.84 -3.55
C GLN A 5 23.91 8.70 -4.82
N GLU A 6 23.91 8.10 -6.01
CA GLU A 6 23.83 8.85 -7.27
C GLU A 6 22.46 9.54 -7.47
N ASP A 7 21.36 8.87 -7.14
CA ASP A 7 19.99 9.43 -7.28
C ASP A 7 19.74 10.63 -6.33
N HIS A 8 20.31 10.61 -5.13
CA HIS A 8 20.13 11.68 -4.15
C HIS A 8 20.88 12.96 -4.51
N SER A 9 22.04 12.83 -5.17
CA SER A 9 22.79 13.98 -5.66
C SER A 9 21.99 14.79 -6.69
N ASN A 10 21.29 14.10 -7.61
CA ASN A 10 20.46 14.72 -8.64
C ASN A 10 19.30 15.53 -8.05
N LEU A 11 18.60 14.99 -7.04
CA LEU A 11 17.44 15.66 -6.44
C LEU A 11 17.83 16.93 -5.68
N ARG A 12 19.00 16.93 -5.03
CA ARG A 12 19.53 18.10 -4.32
C ARG A 12 20.05 19.17 -5.27
N THR A 13 20.76 18.79 -6.34
CA THR A 13 21.20 19.72 -7.40
C THR A 13 20.02 20.35 -8.13
N LEU A 14 18.92 19.63 -8.30
CA LEU A 14 17.70 20.16 -8.93
C LEU A 14 16.94 21.17 -8.05
N LEU A 15 17.26 21.27 -6.75
CA LEU A 15 16.64 22.20 -5.81
C LEU A 15 17.46 23.47 -5.56
N GLU A 16 18.45 23.76 -6.41
CA GLU A 16 19.18 25.03 -6.36
C GLU A 16 18.24 26.22 -6.64
N PHE A 17 18.31 27.23 -5.77
CA PHE A 17 17.53 28.47 -5.89
C PHE A 17 18.43 29.59 -6.41
N GLN A 18 17.95 30.30 -7.43
CA GLN A 18 18.55 31.56 -7.89
C GLN A 18 18.20 32.71 -6.95
N TYR A 19 17.01 32.68 -6.35
CA TYR A 19 16.53 33.69 -5.43
C TYR A 19 16.40 33.12 -4.01
N SER A 20 17.38 33.42 -3.15
CA SER A 20 17.42 32.96 -1.74
C SER A 20 16.17 33.34 -0.94
N ASP A 21 15.56 34.49 -1.25
CA ASP A 21 14.34 34.95 -0.57
C ASP A 21 13.14 34.01 -0.78
N LEU A 22 13.05 33.37 -1.97
CA LEU A 22 12.01 32.38 -2.25
C LEU A 22 12.22 31.13 -1.41
N TYR A 23 13.47 30.70 -1.25
CA TYR A 23 13.82 29.57 -0.42
C TYR A 23 13.52 29.83 1.06
N HIS A 24 13.95 30.99 1.58
CA HIS A 24 13.65 31.39 2.95
C HIS A 24 12.15 31.49 3.21
N LYS A 25 11.40 32.05 2.25
CA LYS A 25 9.94 32.05 2.31
C LYS A 25 9.36 30.65 2.37
N ALA A 26 9.83 29.72 1.54
CA ALA A 26 9.37 28.33 1.53
C ALA A 26 9.61 27.61 2.86
N MET A 27 10.73 27.90 3.52
CA MET A 27 11.09 27.33 4.83
C MET A 27 10.38 28.00 6.01
N THR A 28 9.75 29.16 5.83
CA THR A 28 9.08 29.90 6.91
C THR A 28 7.60 29.60 7.01
N PHE A 29 7.22 28.94 8.10
CA PHE A 29 5.82 28.66 8.42
C PHE A 29 5.14 29.88 9.04
N LYS A 30 3.81 29.92 8.91
CA LYS A 30 2.98 31.03 9.38
C LYS A 30 3.20 31.39 10.86
N ASN A 31 3.29 30.40 11.74
CA ASN A 31 3.45 30.66 13.17
C ASN A 31 4.77 31.38 13.45
N TYR A 32 5.87 30.91 12.86
CA TYR A 32 7.16 31.61 12.94
C TYR A 32 7.05 33.05 12.41
N HIS A 33 6.43 33.24 11.24
CA HIS A 33 6.29 34.57 10.64
C HIS A 33 5.52 35.54 11.54
N ILE A 34 4.41 35.09 12.14
CA ILE A 34 3.58 35.87 13.07
C ILE A 34 4.39 36.22 14.33
N GLU A 35 5.01 35.23 14.96
CA GLU A 35 5.80 35.43 16.17
C GLU A 35 6.98 36.38 15.94
N TYR A 36 7.70 36.20 14.83
CA TYR A 36 8.86 37.01 14.49
C TYR A 36 8.47 38.46 14.23
N THR A 37 7.43 38.68 13.43
CA THR A 37 6.93 40.01 13.09
C THR A 37 6.39 40.75 14.32
N ALA A 38 5.73 40.03 15.24
CA ALA A 38 5.25 40.61 16.49
C ALA A 38 6.39 41.07 17.41
N ARG A 39 7.52 40.33 17.44
CA ARG A 39 8.68 40.64 18.28
C ARG A 39 9.64 41.67 17.66
N ASN A 40 9.71 41.76 16.34
CA ASN A 40 10.65 42.61 15.61
C ASN A 40 9.90 43.66 14.78
N LYS A 41 9.13 44.53 15.45
CA LYS A 41 8.28 45.55 14.78
C LYS A 41 9.08 46.47 13.86
N ASP A 42 10.31 46.81 14.26
CA ASP A 42 11.18 47.73 13.52
C ASP A 42 11.92 47.06 12.36
N ASN A 43 11.91 45.73 12.29
CA ASN A 43 12.53 44.95 11.20
C ASN A 43 11.75 43.65 10.94
N PRO A 44 10.54 43.74 10.36
CA PRO A 44 9.72 42.58 10.10
C PRO A 44 10.31 41.68 9.02
N LEU A 45 9.92 40.41 9.03
CA LEU A 45 10.37 39.41 8.07
C LEU A 45 9.86 39.77 6.65
N LYS A 46 10.77 40.15 5.75
CA LYS A 46 10.41 40.75 4.45
C LYS A 46 9.74 39.79 3.46
N TYR A 47 10.07 38.51 3.54
CA TYR A 47 9.68 37.52 2.53
C TYR A 47 8.34 36.81 2.83
N GLY A 48 7.77 36.96 4.03
CA GLY A 48 6.46 36.38 4.37
C GLY A 48 6.53 34.93 4.88
N ASN A 49 5.48 34.14 4.61
CA ASN A 49 5.37 32.74 4.97
C ASN A 49 5.04 31.83 3.77
N ASN A 50 5.03 30.53 4.00
CA ASN A 50 4.93 29.49 2.98
C ASN A 50 3.52 28.99 2.63
N GLU A 51 2.42 29.49 3.23
CA GLU A 51 1.07 28.90 3.02
C GLU A 51 0.70 28.79 1.53
N ASN A 52 0.84 29.88 0.77
CA ASN A 52 0.51 29.88 -0.65
C ASN A 52 1.43 28.96 -1.48
N PHE A 53 2.69 28.78 -1.04
CA PHE A 53 3.61 27.86 -1.70
C PHE A 53 3.28 26.39 -1.40
N ILE A 54 2.75 26.09 -0.21
CA ILE A 54 2.27 24.75 0.12
C ILE A 54 1.12 24.36 -0.81
N GLU A 55 0.15 25.26 -0.97
CA GLU A 55 -1.02 25.05 -1.85
C GLU A 55 -0.59 24.86 -3.30
N LEU A 56 0.16 25.82 -3.85
CA LEU A 56 0.65 25.74 -5.22
C LEU A 56 1.53 24.50 -5.45
N GLY A 57 2.41 24.18 -4.51
CA GLY A 57 3.26 23.01 -4.59
C GLY A 57 2.45 21.72 -4.66
N MET A 58 1.38 21.61 -3.88
CA MET A 58 0.46 20.47 -3.97
C MET A 58 -0.18 20.39 -5.36
N ASP A 59 -0.72 21.50 -5.86
CA ASP A 59 -1.38 21.54 -7.18
C ASP A 59 -0.43 21.11 -8.31
N LEU A 60 0.82 21.59 -8.26
CA LEU A 60 1.85 21.22 -9.23
C LEU A 60 2.22 19.73 -9.12
N ILE A 61 2.41 19.21 -7.91
CA ILE A 61 2.70 17.79 -7.69
C ILE A 61 1.52 16.93 -8.21
N GLU A 62 0.28 17.31 -7.97
CA GLU A 62 -0.87 16.53 -8.45
C GLU A 62 -1.01 16.57 -9.97
N PHE A 63 -0.89 17.76 -10.55
CA PHE A 63 -0.99 17.97 -11.99
C PHE A 63 0.04 17.11 -12.75
N TYR A 64 1.31 17.20 -12.37
CA TYR A 64 2.38 16.46 -13.01
C TYR A 64 2.38 14.96 -12.68
N PHE A 65 1.78 14.55 -11.56
CA PHE A 65 1.61 13.14 -11.26
C PHE A 65 0.70 12.48 -12.30
N ILE A 66 -0.45 13.10 -12.57
CA ILE A 66 -1.38 12.60 -13.60
C ILE A 66 -0.70 12.59 -14.96
N GLU A 67 0.02 13.66 -15.31
CA GLU A 67 0.73 13.72 -16.59
C GLU A 67 1.79 12.60 -16.71
N PHE A 68 2.59 12.40 -15.66
CA PHE A 68 3.66 11.41 -15.64
C PHE A 68 3.14 9.97 -15.82
N PHE A 69 2.05 9.62 -15.13
CA PHE A 69 1.49 8.27 -15.19
C PHE A 69 0.55 8.02 -16.38
N THR A 70 0.02 9.08 -17.00
CA THR A 70 -0.88 8.94 -18.16
C THR A 70 -0.13 8.95 -19.49
N TYR A 71 0.93 9.77 -19.61
CA TYR A 71 1.54 10.08 -20.91
C TYR A 71 3.00 9.65 -21.07
N GLN A 72 3.71 9.24 -20.01
CA GLN A 72 5.09 8.77 -20.16
C GLN A 72 5.16 7.24 -20.25
N ASN A 73 5.93 6.75 -21.24
CA ASN A 73 6.30 5.35 -21.36
C ASN A 73 7.12 4.93 -20.13
N LEU A 74 6.45 4.46 -19.09
CA LEU A 74 7.11 3.89 -17.92
C LEU A 74 7.94 2.68 -18.38
N PRO A 75 9.15 2.47 -17.82
CA PRO A 75 10.11 1.47 -18.29
C PRO A 75 9.71 -0.01 -18.10
N ASN A 76 8.43 -0.31 -17.86
CA ASN A 76 7.90 -1.68 -17.67
C ASN A 76 6.59 -1.91 -18.42
N LYS A 77 6.52 -1.52 -19.71
CA LYS A 77 5.34 -1.79 -20.56
C LYS A 77 4.96 -3.28 -20.66
N ASP A 78 5.86 -4.18 -20.27
CA ASP A 78 5.62 -5.63 -20.31
C ASP A 78 4.80 -6.12 -19.09
N HIS A 79 4.65 -5.29 -18.05
CA HIS A 79 3.78 -5.56 -16.91
C HIS A 79 2.71 -4.48 -16.80
N LYS A 80 1.52 -4.73 -17.39
CA LYS A 80 0.21 -4.09 -17.11
C LYS A 80 0.29 -2.82 -16.25
N THR A 81 0.93 -1.77 -16.76
CA THR A 81 1.29 -0.61 -15.95
C THR A 81 0.13 0.36 -16.06
N PHE A 82 -0.81 0.23 -15.12
CA PHE A 82 -2.03 1.02 -14.99
C PHE A 82 -2.99 0.87 -16.18
N SER A 83 -3.97 -0.02 -16.00
CA SER A 83 -5.05 -0.25 -16.94
C SER A 83 -6.20 0.75 -16.79
N THR A 84 -6.31 1.43 -15.63
CA THR A 84 -7.41 2.36 -15.35
C THR A 84 -7.00 3.60 -14.55
N TYR A 85 -7.74 4.70 -14.72
CA TYR A 85 -7.62 5.93 -13.92
C TYR A 85 -7.76 5.67 -12.40
N THR A 86 -8.58 4.68 -12.02
CA THR A 86 -8.75 4.27 -10.63
C THR A 86 -7.44 3.78 -10.00
N GLU A 87 -6.65 3.01 -10.75
CA GLU A 87 -5.34 2.53 -10.28
C GLU A 87 -4.33 3.68 -10.14
N ILE A 88 -4.33 4.63 -11.07
CA ILE A 88 -3.52 5.85 -10.99
C ILE A 88 -3.89 6.65 -9.72
N LYS A 89 -5.19 6.81 -9.44
CA LYS A 89 -5.67 7.50 -8.23
C LYS A 89 -5.28 6.77 -6.94
N LYS A 90 -5.37 5.43 -6.91
CA LYS A 90 -4.90 4.62 -5.77
C LYS A 90 -3.40 4.83 -5.55
N GLN A 91 -2.59 4.80 -6.60
CA GLN A 91 -1.15 5.05 -6.47
C GLN A 91 -0.83 6.48 -6.04
N LYS A 92 -1.56 7.47 -6.53
CA LYS A 92 -1.42 8.87 -6.10
C LYS A 92 -1.49 8.98 -4.58
N GLN A 93 -2.51 8.36 -3.98
CA GLN A 93 -2.72 8.39 -2.53
C GLN A 93 -1.58 7.73 -1.74
N VAL A 94 -1.00 6.65 -2.27
CA VAL A 94 0.11 5.95 -1.62
C VAL A 94 1.40 6.72 -1.77
N LEU A 95 1.80 7.04 -3.01
CA LEU A 95 3.08 7.65 -3.34
C LEU A 95 3.19 9.07 -2.80
N LEU A 96 2.12 9.87 -2.87
CA LEU A 96 2.10 11.25 -2.41
C LEU A 96 1.57 11.41 -0.97
N SER A 97 1.55 10.32 -0.19
CA SER A 97 1.21 10.40 1.23
C SER A 97 2.17 11.33 1.98
N ASP A 98 1.68 12.00 3.02
CA ASP A 98 2.52 12.89 3.83
C ASP A 98 3.74 12.16 4.41
N GLN A 99 3.62 10.87 4.73
CA GLN A 99 4.75 10.05 5.19
C GLN A 99 5.86 9.92 4.14
N ASN A 100 5.49 9.61 2.89
CA ASN A 100 6.47 9.46 1.81
C ASN A 100 7.12 10.79 1.43
N LEU A 101 6.35 11.87 1.39
CA LEU A 101 6.87 13.21 1.12
C LEU A 101 7.78 13.69 2.26
N ALA A 102 7.44 13.40 3.52
CA ALA A 102 8.25 13.72 4.68
C ALA A 102 9.65 13.08 4.63
N GLU A 103 9.73 11.84 4.18
CA GLU A 103 11.01 11.15 4.04
C GLU A 103 11.88 11.77 2.94
N VAL A 104 11.28 12.21 1.83
CA VAL A 104 11.98 13.00 0.82
C VAL A 104 12.51 14.31 1.43
N THR A 105 11.71 15.01 2.24
CA THR A 105 12.14 16.21 2.97
C THR A 105 13.37 15.96 3.84
N ILE A 106 13.38 14.83 4.56
CA ILE A 106 14.52 14.43 5.40
C ILE A 106 15.76 14.18 4.55
N GLN A 107 15.63 13.42 3.47
CA GLN A 107 16.76 13.07 2.60
C GLN A 107 17.40 14.29 1.92
N LEU A 108 16.58 15.29 1.60
CA LEU A 108 17.06 16.54 1.04
C LEU A 108 17.71 17.47 2.07
N GLY A 109 17.69 17.12 3.37
CA GLY A 109 18.21 17.94 4.45
C GLY A 109 17.30 19.12 4.84
N LEU A 110 16.12 19.24 4.24
CA LEU A 110 15.21 20.38 4.45
C LEU A 110 14.63 20.43 5.87
N LYS A 111 14.61 19.29 6.57
CA LYS A 111 14.04 19.18 7.92
C LYS A 111 14.63 20.21 8.89
N ASP A 112 15.95 20.36 8.86
CA ASP A 112 16.64 21.21 9.83
C ASP A 112 16.51 22.70 9.48
N GLU A 113 16.24 23.00 8.21
CA GLU A 113 16.10 24.36 7.66
C GLU A 113 14.71 24.98 7.90
N MET A 114 13.72 24.18 8.32
CA MET A 114 12.37 24.68 8.59
C MET A 114 12.31 25.66 9.77
N HIS A 115 11.66 26.80 9.58
CA HIS A 115 11.34 27.79 10.61
C HIS A 115 9.86 27.65 11.01
N LEU A 116 9.59 26.93 12.11
CA LEU A 116 8.23 26.58 12.55
C LEU A 116 7.64 27.58 13.56
N ALA A 117 8.44 27.92 14.59
CA ALA A 117 8.14 28.90 15.65
C ALA A 117 9.47 29.34 16.29
N ILE A 118 9.51 30.47 17.01
CA ILE A 118 10.77 31.01 17.57
C ILE A 118 11.37 30.05 18.61
N ASN A 119 10.53 29.33 19.35
CA ASN A 119 10.93 28.33 20.34
C ASN A 119 10.35 26.94 20.01
N SER A 120 10.36 26.56 18.73
CA SER A 120 9.75 25.28 18.32
C SER A 120 10.44 24.08 18.99
N SER A 121 9.66 23.17 19.57
CA SER A 121 10.18 21.89 20.04
C SER A 121 10.74 21.07 18.87
N LYS A 122 11.78 20.27 19.13
CA LYS A 122 12.33 19.33 18.12
C LYS A 122 11.27 18.34 17.62
N GLU A 123 10.26 18.06 18.42
CA GLU A 123 9.14 17.16 18.08
C GLU A 123 8.28 17.70 16.93
N LEU A 124 8.05 19.01 16.85
CA LEU A 124 7.30 19.60 15.73
C LEU A 124 8.00 19.38 14.40
N LYS A 125 9.34 19.48 14.37
CA LYS A 125 10.14 19.18 13.17
C LYS A 125 10.11 17.70 12.78
N ASN A 126 9.68 16.80 13.67
CA ASN A 126 9.52 15.37 13.37
C ASN A 126 8.13 15.02 12.85
N ASN A 127 7.18 15.96 12.81
CA ASN A 127 5.84 15.71 12.30
C ASN A 127 5.87 15.51 10.76
N PRO A 128 5.47 14.33 10.24
CA PRO A 128 5.50 14.06 8.81
C PRO A 128 4.67 15.04 7.99
N LYS A 129 3.53 15.50 8.51
CA LYS A 129 2.70 16.50 7.83
C LYS A 129 3.43 17.82 7.61
N ILE A 130 4.18 18.28 8.63
CA ILE A 130 4.96 19.51 8.55
C ILE A 130 6.12 19.36 7.56
N GLN A 131 6.82 18.22 7.60
CA GLN A 131 7.89 17.92 6.66
C GLN A 131 7.38 17.85 5.21
N ALA A 132 6.24 17.19 4.98
CA ALA A 132 5.60 17.14 3.67
C ALA A 132 5.18 18.53 3.18
N GLN A 133 4.65 19.38 4.08
CA GLN A 133 4.34 20.77 3.77
C GLN A 133 5.58 21.57 3.35
N ALA A 134 6.72 21.38 4.01
CA ALA A 134 7.96 22.05 3.62
C ALA A 134 8.41 21.65 2.21
N LEU A 135 8.34 20.37 1.85
CA LEU A 135 8.64 19.93 0.48
C LEU A 135 7.68 20.53 -0.56
N LYS A 136 6.37 20.54 -0.27
CA LYS A 136 5.36 21.19 -1.13
C LYS A 136 5.71 22.68 -1.31
N ALA A 137 6.03 23.38 -0.23
CA ALA A 137 6.44 24.77 -0.28
C ALA A 137 7.69 25.01 -1.14
N VAL A 138 8.69 24.14 -1.04
CA VAL A 138 9.91 24.22 -1.87
C VAL A 138 9.58 24.05 -3.35
N ILE A 139 8.74 23.08 -3.70
CA ILE A 139 8.30 22.85 -5.07
C ILE A 139 7.51 24.05 -5.60
N GLY A 140 6.61 24.61 -4.79
CA GLY A 140 5.86 25.82 -5.13
C GLY A 140 6.78 27.03 -5.32
N ALA A 141 7.83 27.17 -4.51
CA ALA A 141 8.82 28.23 -4.64
C ALA A 141 9.71 28.05 -5.88
N GLN A 142 10.10 26.81 -6.19
CA GLN A 142 10.87 26.48 -7.39
C GLN A 142 10.16 26.90 -8.68
N TYR A 143 8.83 26.82 -8.72
CA TYR A 143 8.06 27.33 -9.86
C TYR A 143 8.34 28.82 -10.12
N PHE A 144 8.38 29.65 -9.08
CA PHE A 144 8.71 31.08 -9.23
C PHE A 144 10.21 31.32 -9.47
N ASP A 145 11.07 30.55 -8.82
CA ASP A 145 12.53 30.64 -8.98
C ASP A 145 12.95 30.37 -10.44
N LYS A 146 12.30 29.39 -11.08
CA LYS A 146 12.50 29.06 -12.49
C LYS A 146 11.66 29.91 -13.44
N GLN A 147 11.27 31.12 -13.02
CA GLN A 147 10.51 32.07 -13.84
C GLN A 147 9.22 31.50 -14.43
N LYS A 148 8.56 30.60 -13.69
CA LYS A 148 7.33 29.89 -14.09
C LYS A 148 7.54 28.90 -15.24
N ASP A 149 8.77 28.43 -15.45
CA ASP A 149 9.08 27.38 -16.43
C ASP A 149 8.58 26.01 -15.96
N LEU A 150 7.42 25.65 -16.50
CA LEU A 150 6.75 24.37 -16.31
C LEU A 150 7.59 23.16 -16.77
N ASN A 151 8.45 23.30 -17.79
CA ASN A 151 9.28 22.19 -18.27
C ASN A 151 10.44 21.88 -17.32
N LEU A 152 11.05 22.91 -16.73
CA LEU A 152 12.09 22.71 -15.71
C LEU A 152 11.49 22.06 -14.46
N LEU A 153 10.33 22.54 -14.02
CA LEU A 153 9.63 21.96 -12.88
C LEU A 153 9.20 20.50 -13.15
N ARG A 154 8.75 20.20 -14.37
CA ARG A 154 8.43 18.83 -14.79
C ARG A 154 9.62 17.89 -14.65
N LYS A 155 10.84 18.33 -14.99
CA LYS A 155 12.06 17.52 -14.82
C LYS A 155 12.35 17.22 -13.35
N LEU A 156 12.22 18.22 -12.47
CA LEU A 156 12.33 18.04 -11.01
C LEU A 156 11.32 17.01 -10.50
N LEU A 157 10.04 17.19 -10.83
CA LEU A 157 8.95 16.32 -10.36
C LEU A 157 9.05 14.90 -10.92
N LYS A 158 9.55 14.75 -12.15
CA LYS A 158 9.86 13.42 -12.71
C LYS A 158 10.83 12.64 -11.84
N VAL A 159 11.93 13.27 -11.41
CA VAL A 159 12.93 12.63 -10.54
C VAL A 159 12.30 12.28 -9.18
N LEU A 160 11.50 13.19 -8.62
CA LEU A 160 10.73 12.93 -7.40
C LEU A 160 9.82 11.69 -7.53
N TYR A 161 9.03 11.59 -8.61
CA TYR A 161 8.13 10.44 -8.79
C TYR A 161 8.91 9.14 -9.01
N GLN A 162 9.98 9.17 -9.79
CA GLN A 162 10.83 7.99 -9.98
C GLN A 162 11.41 7.50 -8.65
N TYR A 163 11.87 8.41 -7.80
CA TYR A 163 12.33 8.10 -6.46
C TYR A 163 11.21 7.45 -5.62
N LEU A 164 10.02 8.07 -5.57
CA LEU A 164 8.88 7.55 -4.82
C LEU A 164 8.44 6.16 -5.31
N ILE A 165 8.46 5.92 -6.62
CA ILE A 165 8.12 4.63 -7.22
C ILE A 165 9.14 3.58 -6.81
N LYS A 166 10.44 3.85 -7.01
CA LYS A 166 11.53 2.95 -6.65
C LYS A 166 11.45 2.55 -5.18
N LYS A 167 11.27 3.54 -4.30
CA LYS A 167 11.01 3.30 -2.87
C LYS A 167 9.80 2.40 -2.65
N SER A 168 8.67 2.69 -3.30
CA SER A 168 7.46 1.88 -3.14
C SER A 168 7.60 0.44 -3.66
N LEU A 169 8.52 0.20 -4.59
CA LEU A 169 8.85 -1.12 -5.12
C LEU A 169 9.76 -1.87 -4.14
N ASP A 170 10.78 -1.21 -3.61
CA ASP A 170 11.68 -1.74 -2.57
C ASP A 170 10.89 -2.04 -1.28
N GLU A 171 9.93 -1.19 -0.92
CA GLU A 171 8.99 -1.41 0.17
C GLU A 171 7.93 -2.46 -0.16
N SER A 172 7.50 -2.62 -1.42
CA SER A 172 6.57 -3.70 -1.79
C SER A 172 7.17 -5.10 -1.67
N MET A 173 8.50 -5.20 -1.64
CA MET A 173 9.22 -6.43 -1.28
C MET A 173 9.28 -6.69 0.23
N SER A 174 8.92 -5.70 1.08
CA SER A 174 8.99 -5.82 2.56
C SER A 174 7.67 -5.52 3.29
N PHE A 175 6.69 -4.91 2.63
CA PHE A 175 5.37 -4.58 3.17
C PHE A 175 4.28 -5.16 2.29
N VAL A 176 3.59 -6.16 2.86
CA VAL A 176 2.22 -6.54 2.53
C VAL A 176 1.36 -5.27 2.58
N LYS A 177 1.22 -4.60 1.43
CA LYS A 177 0.52 -3.31 1.28
C LYS A 177 -0.87 -3.41 1.89
N LEU A 178 -1.38 -2.26 2.34
CA LEU A 178 -2.81 -2.00 2.58
C LEU A 178 -3.61 -2.21 1.28
N GLU A 179 -3.64 -3.44 0.77
CA GLU A 179 -4.61 -3.87 -0.22
C GLU A 179 -5.97 -3.84 0.47
N ASN A 180 -6.94 -3.25 -0.23
CA ASN A 180 -8.34 -3.28 0.18
C ASN A 180 -8.89 -4.67 -0.14
N PHE A 181 -8.33 -5.71 0.48
CA PHE A 181 -8.64 -7.11 0.14
C PHE A 181 -10.13 -7.40 0.16
N LYS A 182 -10.88 -6.74 1.05
CA LYS A 182 -12.35 -6.84 1.11
C LYS A 182 -13.02 -6.20 -0.11
N GLY A 183 -12.57 -5.03 -0.53
CA GLY A 183 -13.07 -4.35 -1.72
C GLY A 183 -12.69 -5.09 -3.00
N ASP A 184 -11.43 -5.50 -3.12
CA ASP A 184 -10.92 -6.23 -4.29
C ASP A 184 -11.59 -7.61 -4.41
N PHE A 185 -11.85 -8.29 -3.29
CA PHE A 185 -12.64 -9.52 -3.25
C PHE A 185 -14.08 -9.31 -3.71
N LYS A 186 -14.76 -8.26 -3.23
CA LYS A 186 -16.13 -7.94 -3.69
C LYS A 186 -16.17 -7.65 -5.18
N GLU A 187 -15.24 -6.84 -5.68
CA GLU A 187 -15.14 -6.55 -7.11
C GLU A 187 -14.90 -7.80 -7.94
N PHE A 188 -14.11 -8.76 -7.45
CA PHE A 188 -13.92 -10.05 -8.08
C PHE A 188 -15.24 -10.83 -8.14
N MET A 189 -15.96 -10.96 -7.03
CA MET A 189 -17.25 -11.68 -7.00
C MET A 189 -18.30 -11.02 -7.91
N ASP A 190 -18.34 -9.69 -7.97
CA ASP A 190 -19.25 -8.95 -8.86
C ASP A 190 -18.95 -9.20 -10.34
N LYS A 191 -17.69 -9.45 -10.70
CA LYS A 191 -17.25 -9.82 -12.06
C LYS A 191 -17.49 -11.29 -12.40
N HIS A 192 -17.71 -12.13 -11.40
CA HIS A 192 -17.87 -13.58 -11.49
C HIS A 192 -19.17 -14.02 -10.82
N PRO A 193 -20.34 -13.72 -11.42
CA PRO A 193 -21.64 -14.06 -10.84
C PRO A 193 -21.89 -15.57 -10.65
N GLU A 194 -21.08 -16.41 -11.28
CA GLU A 194 -21.03 -17.87 -11.06
C GLU A 194 -20.52 -18.26 -9.66
N TYR A 195 -19.90 -17.33 -8.93
CA TYR A 195 -19.40 -17.55 -7.58
C TYR A 195 -20.30 -16.86 -6.55
N SER A 196 -20.56 -17.57 -5.45
CA SER A 196 -21.26 -17.10 -4.27
C SER A 196 -20.36 -17.22 -3.05
N TYR A 197 -20.55 -16.37 -2.05
CA TYR A 197 -19.79 -16.46 -0.80
C TYR A 197 -20.64 -16.22 0.44
N LYS A 198 -20.20 -16.82 1.55
CA LYS A 198 -20.75 -16.61 2.90
C LYS A 198 -19.61 -16.28 3.85
N LEU A 199 -19.78 -15.21 4.63
CA LEU A 199 -18.82 -14.82 5.66
C LEU A 199 -19.44 -15.06 7.03
N ASN A 200 -18.91 -16.03 7.76
CA ASN A 200 -19.27 -16.31 9.14
C ASN A 200 -18.30 -15.60 10.09
N TYR A 201 -18.82 -15.15 11.23
CA TYR A 201 -18.05 -14.47 12.26
C TYR A 201 -18.40 -15.07 13.62
N GLN A 202 -17.37 -15.35 14.41
CA GLN A 202 -17.52 -15.80 15.79
C GLN A 202 -16.58 -15.01 16.71
N GLU A 203 -17.07 -14.69 17.91
CA GLU A 203 -16.31 -14.08 18.99
C GLU A 203 -16.31 -15.05 20.17
N PHE A 204 -15.13 -15.39 20.66
CA PHE A 204 -14.98 -16.25 21.83
C PHE A 204 -13.92 -15.69 22.78
N ARG A 205 -13.99 -16.09 24.05
CA ARG A 205 -12.96 -15.74 25.04
C ARG A 205 -11.83 -16.75 24.95
N ASP A 206 -10.60 -16.29 25.10
CA ASP A 206 -9.44 -17.17 25.06
C ASP A 206 -9.52 -18.18 26.21
N THR A 207 -9.27 -19.45 25.91
CA THR A 207 -9.32 -20.53 26.89
C THR A 207 -8.22 -20.41 27.94
N LEU A 208 -7.13 -19.71 27.60
CA LEU A 208 -5.96 -19.49 28.45
C LEU A 208 -6.02 -18.16 29.23
N ASP A 209 -6.82 -17.19 28.77
CA ASP A 209 -6.95 -15.87 29.39
C ASP A 209 -8.38 -15.35 29.17
N ALA A 210 -9.23 -15.54 30.19
CA ALA A 210 -10.65 -15.19 30.13
C ALA A 210 -10.92 -13.70 29.91
N ASN A 211 -9.90 -12.84 30.05
CA ASN A 211 -9.98 -11.40 29.79
C ASN A 211 -9.63 -11.03 28.34
N LYS A 212 -9.10 -11.97 27.55
CA LYS A 212 -8.78 -11.75 26.13
C LYS A 212 -9.89 -12.27 25.22
N LYS A 213 -10.30 -11.41 24.29
CA LYS A 213 -11.24 -11.75 23.22
C LYS A 213 -10.47 -12.23 22.01
N LYS A 214 -10.91 -13.36 21.45
CA LYS A 214 -10.47 -13.87 20.15
C LYS A 214 -11.60 -13.75 19.15
N TYR A 215 -11.24 -13.33 17.95
CA TYR A 215 -12.12 -13.15 16.82
C TYR A 215 -11.79 -14.21 15.79
N GLU A 216 -12.80 -14.87 15.24
CA GLU A 216 -12.65 -15.80 14.12
C GLU A 216 -13.58 -15.41 12.98
N TYR A 217 -13.01 -15.39 11.79
CA TYR A 217 -13.72 -15.22 10.53
C TYR A 217 -13.56 -16.48 9.68
N GLU A 218 -14.65 -16.90 9.09
CA GLU A 218 -14.71 -18.03 8.15
C GLU A 218 -15.36 -17.54 6.86
N LEU A 219 -14.63 -17.59 5.75
CA LEU A 219 -15.14 -17.23 4.43
C LEU A 219 -15.28 -18.49 3.57
N VAL A 220 -16.50 -18.78 3.14
CA VAL A 220 -16.84 -19.93 2.31
C VAL A 220 -17.22 -19.43 0.92
N ILE A 221 -16.63 -20.01 -0.13
CA ILE A 221 -16.95 -19.71 -1.54
C ILE A 221 -17.57 -20.97 -2.14
N ASN A 222 -18.77 -20.84 -2.74
CA ASN A 222 -19.55 -21.95 -3.34
C ASN A 222 -19.68 -23.21 -2.48
N ASP A 223 -19.73 -23.03 -1.16
CA ASP A 223 -19.81 -24.12 -0.18
C ASP A 223 -18.68 -25.17 -0.29
N VAL A 224 -17.54 -24.85 -0.94
CA VAL A 224 -16.46 -25.82 -1.21
C VAL A 224 -15.51 -25.96 -0.03
N ILE A 225 -14.86 -24.86 0.40
CA ILE A 225 -13.88 -24.88 1.49
C ILE A 225 -13.96 -23.61 2.35
N PRO A 226 -14.08 -23.74 3.68
CA PRO A 226 -14.01 -22.60 4.59
C PRO A 226 -12.57 -22.10 4.78
N ILE A 227 -12.34 -20.83 4.47
CA ILE A 227 -11.09 -20.13 4.74
C ILE A 227 -11.24 -19.48 6.12
N LYS A 228 -10.56 -20.04 7.12
CA LYS A 228 -10.67 -19.60 8.52
C LYS A 228 -9.46 -18.82 8.98
N ARG A 229 -9.68 -17.72 9.69
CA ARG A 229 -8.63 -16.97 10.40
C ARG A 229 -9.11 -16.53 11.77
N SER A 230 -8.21 -16.62 12.74
CA SER A 230 -8.45 -16.17 14.11
C SER A 230 -7.35 -15.23 14.61
N GLY A 231 -7.67 -14.41 15.60
CA GLY A 231 -6.71 -13.50 16.25
C GLY A 231 -7.35 -12.53 17.23
N ASP A 232 -6.52 -11.67 17.81
CA ASP A 232 -6.90 -10.85 18.97
C ASP A 232 -7.60 -9.54 18.59
N GLN A 233 -7.66 -9.22 17.29
CA GLN A 233 -8.29 -7.99 16.80
C GLN A 233 -9.20 -8.27 15.60
N LYS A 234 -10.44 -7.78 15.65
CA LYS A 234 -11.45 -7.99 14.61
C LYS A 234 -11.00 -7.56 13.21
N LYS A 235 -10.49 -6.34 13.05
CA LYS A 235 -10.13 -5.75 11.74
C LYS A 235 -8.96 -6.49 11.05
N PRO A 236 -7.83 -6.78 11.72
CA PRO A 236 -6.75 -7.57 11.13
C PRO A 236 -7.16 -8.98 10.73
N VAL A 237 -7.98 -9.66 11.54
CA VAL A 237 -8.44 -11.02 11.26
C VAL A 237 -9.33 -11.05 10.03
N GLU A 238 -10.31 -10.14 9.96
CA GLU A 238 -11.16 -9.98 8.77
C GLU A 238 -10.32 -9.71 7.51
N ARG A 239 -9.36 -8.77 7.60
CA ARG A 239 -8.49 -8.43 6.47
C ARG A 239 -7.70 -9.64 5.98
N LYS A 240 -7.19 -10.45 6.91
CA LYS A 240 -6.38 -11.64 6.59
C LYS A 240 -7.21 -12.74 5.92
N VAL A 241 -8.47 -12.92 6.34
CA VAL A 241 -9.37 -13.88 5.67
C VAL A 241 -9.56 -13.51 4.19
N PHE A 242 -9.82 -12.23 3.88
CA PHE A 242 -10.00 -11.77 2.51
C PHE A 242 -8.69 -11.82 1.69
N GLN A 243 -7.56 -11.53 2.33
CA GLN A 243 -6.25 -11.67 1.68
C GLN A 243 -6.01 -13.11 1.21
N ASP A 244 -6.23 -14.08 2.09
CA ASP A 244 -5.96 -15.48 1.78
C ASP A 244 -6.96 -16.03 0.75
N SER A 245 -8.21 -15.57 0.79
CA SER A 245 -9.18 -15.87 -0.27
C SER A 245 -8.76 -15.32 -1.62
N MET A 246 -8.25 -14.09 -1.68
CA MET A 246 -7.76 -13.51 -2.93
C MET A 246 -6.52 -14.23 -3.46
N LEU A 247 -5.64 -14.74 -2.58
CA LEU A 247 -4.51 -15.55 -2.99
C LEU A 247 -4.97 -16.89 -3.59
N LEU A 248 -5.94 -17.57 -2.95
CA LEU A 248 -6.50 -18.82 -3.45
C LEU A 248 -7.21 -18.63 -4.80
N LEU A 249 -7.99 -17.55 -4.97
CA LEU A 249 -8.66 -17.22 -6.23
C LEU A 249 -7.71 -16.93 -7.39
N LYS A 250 -6.42 -16.64 -7.12
CA LYS A 250 -5.39 -16.52 -8.16
C LYS A 250 -4.79 -17.86 -8.57
N MET A 251 -5.06 -18.95 -7.84
CA MET A 251 -4.54 -20.28 -8.14
C MET A 251 -5.49 -21.04 -9.08
N ASP A 252 -4.99 -21.49 -10.23
CA ASP A 252 -5.79 -22.20 -11.22
C ASP A 252 -6.42 -23.49 -10.67
N GLN A 253 -5.72 -24.18 -9.77
CA GLN A 253 -6.23 -25.38 -9.10
C GLN A 253 -7.48 -25.10 -8.25
N PHE A 254 -7.52 -23.94 -7.60
CA PHE A 254 -8.67 -23.57 -6.79
C PHE A 254 -9.86 -23.17 -7.66
N LYS A 255 -9.62 -22.50 -8.80
CA LYS A 255 -10.68 -22.21 -9.78
C LYS A 255 -11.28 -23.49 -10.36
N GLN A 256 -10.45 -24.47 -10.71
CA GLN A 256 -10.93 -25.78 -11.16
C GLN A 256 -11.83 -26.45 -10.12
N LEU A 257 -11.46 -26.39 -8.83
CA LEU A 257 -12.31 -26.91 -7.75
C LEU A 257 -13.64 -26.17 -7.60
N LEU A 258 -13.64 -24.85 -7.78
CA LEU A 258 -14.88 -24.06 -7.78
C LEU A 258 -15.77 -24.46 -8.95
N ASP A 259 -15.20 -24.59 -10.15
CA ASP A 259 -15.92 -24.95 -11.37
C ASP A 259 -16.50 -26.38 -11.28
N ASP A 260 -15.75 -27.32 -10.72
CA ASP A 260 -16.21 -28.70 -10.51
C ASP A 260 -17.29 -28.79 -9.42
N SER A 261 -17.21 -27.96 -8.38
CA SER A 261 -18.28 -27.83 -7.39
C SER A 261 -19.57 -27.30 -8.02
N ILE A 262 -19.47 -26.25 -8.85
CA ILE A 262 -20.63 -25.69 -9.56
C ILE A 262 -21.26 -26.74 -10.48
N LYS A 263 -20.45 -27.48 -11.25
CA LYS A 263 -20.94 -28.58 -12.10
C LYS A 263 -21.63 -29.67 -11.29
N SER A 264 -21.08 -30.03 -10.12
CA SER A 264 -21.68 -31.01 -9.21
C SER A 264 -23.06 -30.55 -8.71
N GLN A 265 -23.18 -29.29 -8.27
CA GLN A 265 -24.44 -28.70 -7.83
C GLN A 265 -25.48 -28.63 -8.96
N LEU A 266 -25.05 -28.28 -10.18
CA LEU A 266 -25.92 -28.28 -11.36
C LEU A 266 -26.38 -29.70 -11.73
N SER A 267 -25.50 -30.69 -11.64
CA SER A 267 -25.86 -32.09 -11.91
C SER A 267 -26.85 -32.66 -10.90
N GLN A 268 -26.70 -32.34 -9.60
CA GLN A 268 -27.61 -32.76 -8.54
C GLN A 268 -29.00 -32.11 -8.68
N SER A 269 -29.05 -30.83 -9.07
CA SER A 269 -30.32 -30.13 -9.32
C SER A 269 -31.05 -30.62 -10.57
N PHE A 270 -30.34 -31.11 -11.60
CA PHE A 270 -30.95 -31.71 -12.79
C PHE A 270 -31.47 -33.14 -12.58
N THR A 271 -30.82 -33.94 -11.72
CA THR A 271 -31.30 -35.30 -11.37
C THR A 271 -32.50 -35.32 -10.41
N GLY A 272 -32.84 -34.19 -9.78
CA GLY A 272 -33.96 -34.08 -8.84
C GLY A 272 -35.37 -34.18 -9.49
N VAL A 273 -35.47 -34.19 -10.82
CA VAL A 273 -36.76 -34.27 -11.53
C VAL A 273 -36.98 -35.64 -12.21
N SER A 274 -36.04 -36.58 -12.12
CA SER A 274 -36.25 -37.91 -12.70
C SER A 274 -35.63 -39.04 -11.89
N MET A 275 -36.53 -39.91 -11.42
CA MET A 275 -36.33 -41.27 -10.92
C MET A 275 -36.08 -41.45 -9.43
N ALA A 276 -37.20 -41.65 -8.72
CA ALA A 276 -37.29 -42.71 -7.73
C ALA A 276 -36.96 -44.06 -8.39
N PHE A 277 -36.26 -44.93 -7.65
CA PHE A 277 -35.83 -46.31 -7.98
C PHE A 277 -34.52 -46.48 -8.77
N GLN A 278 -33.37 -46.53 -8.08
CA GLN A 278 -32.48 -47.71 -8.04
C GLN A 278 -31.31 -47.55 -7.05
N LYS A 279 -31.47 -48.17 -5.88
CA LYS A 279 -30.50 -48.91 -5.04
C LYS A 279 -29.00 -48.57 -5.10
N SER A 280 -28.56 -47.85 -4.06
CA SER A 280 -27.52 -48.27 -3.07
C SER A 280 -26.12 -48.72 -3.52
N SER A 281 -25.73 -48.57 -4.79
CA SER A 281 -24.35 -48.88 -5.26
C SER A 281 -23.61 -47.69 -5.86
N ILE A 282 -24.33 -46.64 -6.29
CA ILE A 282 -23.75 -45.41 -6.88
C ILE A 282 -23.37 -44.38 -5.79
N ILE A 283 -23.94 -44.52 -4.59
CA ILE A 283 -23.70 -43.60 -3.47
C ILE A 283 -22.30 -43.83 -2.86
N GLU A 284 -21.84 -45.09 -2.79
CA GLU A 284 -20.53 -45.39 -2.21
C GLU A 284 -19.36 -44.99 -3.13
N SER A 285 -19.48 -45.13 -4.45
CA SER A 285 -18.41 -44.72 -5.38
C SER A 285 -18.25 -43.20 -5.46
N ASN A 286 -19.37 -42.45 -5.42
CA ASN A 286 -19.33 -40.98 -5.39
C ASN A 286 -18.79 -40.46 -4.06
N ILE A 287 -19.22 -41.03 -2.92
CA ILE A 287 -18.70 -40.68 -1.60
C ILE A 287 -17.21 -41.04 -1.47
N GLN A 288 -16.77 -42.18 -1.99
CA GLN A 288 -15.35 -42.54 -1.99
C GLN A 288 -14.51 -41.62 -2.86
N SER A 289 -15.01 -41.20 -4.04
CA SER A 289 -14.29 -40.23 -4.88
C SER A 289 -14.21 -38.84 -4.22
N GLU A 290 -15.28 -38.41 -3.55
CA GLU A 290 -15.35 -37.12 -2.85
C GLU A 290 -14.47 -37.12 -1.60
N ILE A 291 -14.42 -38.23 -0.86
CA ILE A 291 -13.52 -38.43 0.28
C ILE A 291 -12.06 -38.52 -0.19
N HIS A 292 -11.78 -39.22 -1.28
CA HIS A 292 -10.43 -39.33 -1.84
C HIS A 292 -9.89 -37.98 -2.32
N ASN A 293 -10.73 -37.19 -3.01
CA ASN A 293 -10.38 -35.85 -3.44
C ASN A 293 -10.21 -34.88 -2.26
N LYS A 294 -11.04 -34.98 -1.21
CA LYS A 294 -10.88 -34.21 0.03
C LYS A 294 -9.60 -34.58 0.78
N LEU A 295 -9.25 -35.86 0.87
CA LEU A 295 -8.04 -36.34 1.54
C LEU A 295 -6.76 -35.91 0.80
N TYR A 296 -6.72 -36.10 -0.52
CA TYR A 296 -5.58 -35.68 -1.35
C TYR A 296 -5.36 -34.15 -1.28
N PHE A 297 -6.43 -33.37 -1.19
CA PHE A 297 -6.34 -31.93 -1.06
C PHE A 297 -5.92 -31.46 0.34
N ILE A 298 -6.40 -32.09 1.42
CA ILE A 298 -5.93 -31.82 2.80
C ILE A 298 -4.43 -32.08 2.92
N GLU A 299 -3.94 -33.16 2.30
CA GLU A 299 -2.52 -33.49 2.27
C GLU A 299 -1.71 -32.42 1.52
N ARG A 300 -2.24 -31.92 0.39
CA ARG A 300 -1.61 -30.84 -0.39
C ARG A 300 -1.66 -29.48 0.32
N LEU A 301 -2.72 -29.18 1.08
CA LEU A 301 -2.82 -28.00 1.94
C LEU A 301 -1.80 -28.05 3.09
N GLY A 302 -1.61 -29.22 3.71
CA GLY A 302 -0.58 -29.42 4.72
C GLY A 302 0.83 -29.16 4.18
N GLN A 303 1.11 -29.63 2.96
CA GLN A 303 2.37 -29.36 2.26
C GLN A 303 2.54 -27.86 1.92
N LEU A 304 1.48 -27.18 1.49
CA LEU A 304 1.49 -25.74 1.23
C LEU A 304 1.71 -24.91 2.50
N GLU A 305 1.07 -25.29 3.61
CA GLU A 305 1.26 -24.61 4.89
C GLU A 305 2.69 -24.80 5.42
N GLN A 306 3.29 -25.98 5.22
CA GLN A 306 4.71 -26.22 5.51
C GLN A 306 5.64 -25.39 4.63
N ASN A 307 5.36 -25.29 3.32
CA ASN A 307 6.16 -24.49 2.40
C ASN A 307 6.10 -22.98 2.70
N LEU A 308 4.94 -22.48 3.14
CA LEU A 308 4.79 -21.09 3.60
C LEU A 308 5.50 -20.82 4.94
N LYS A 309 5.61 -21.84 5.80
CA LYS A 309 6.35 -21.73 7.06
C LYS A 309 7.86 -21.80 6.84
N SER A 310 8.36 -22.67 5.97
CA SER A 310 9.80 -22.81 5.67
C SER A 310 10.38 -21.60 4.93
N GLN A 311 9.61 -20.94 4.06
CA GLN A 311 10.03 -19.68 3.41
C GLN A 311 10.21 -18.50 4.39
N ASN A 312 9.72 -18.59 5.63
CA ASN A 312 9.88 -17.55 6.65
C ASN A 312 11.06 -17.79 7.61
N VAL A 313 11.76 -18.94 7.53
CA VAL A 313 12.82 -19.31 8.50
C VAL A 313 14.24 -19.07 7.95
N GLU A 314 14.43 -18.98 6.63
CA GLU A 314 15.74 -18.69 6.05
C GLU A 314 16.00 -17.19 5.83
N LYS A 315 16.28 -16.47 6.93
CA LYS A 315 17.18 -15.31 6.86
C LYS A 315 18.38 -15.59 7.77
N PRO A 316 19.60 -15.78 7.22
CA PRO A 316 20.78 -15.96 8.04
C PRO A 316 21.06 -14.67 8.82
N GLN A 317 21.09 -14.79 10.14
CA GLN A 317 21.66 -13.77 11.02
C GLN A 317 23.16 -13.66 10.73
N ASN A 318 23.55 -12.69 9.91
CA ASN A 318 24.94 -12.23 9.85
C ASN A 318 25.28 -11.55 11.18
N ARG A 319 25.78 -12.34 12.13
CA ARG A 319 26.68 -11.87 13.19
C ARG A 319 28.02 -11.56 12.53
N MET A 320 28.37 -10.28 12.45
CA MET A 320 29.77 -9.90 12.28
C MET A 320 30.39 -9.77 13.67
N ASP A 321 31.21 -10.76 14.00
CA ASP A 321 32.10 -10.73 15.15
C ASP A 321 33.16 -9.64 14.98
N LEU A 322 33.42 -8.96 16.10
CA LEU A 322 34.58 -8.12 16.33
C LEU A 322 35.87 -8.92 16.12
N ALA A 323 36.71 -8.47 15.20
CA ALA A 323 38.13 -8.82 15.19
C ALA A 323 38.96 -7.55 15.43
N LYS A 324 39.75 -7.62 16.49
CA LYS A 324 40.79 -6.68 16.91
C LYS A 324 41.78 -6.41 15.77
N LEU A 325 42.08 -5.14 15.52
CA LEU A 325 43.42 -4.56 15.36
C LEU A 325 43.32 -3.03 15.34
#